data_AF-A0A832GTR9-F1
#
_entry.id   AF-A0A832GTR9-F1
#
_cell.length_a   1.000
_cell.length_b   1.000
_cell.length_c   1.000
_cell.angle_alpha   90.00
_cell.angle_beta   90.00
_cell.angle_gamma   90.00
#
_symmetry.space_group_name_H-M   'P 1'
#
loop_
_entity.id
_entity.type
_entity.pdbx_description
1 polymer ?
#
loop_
_entity_poly.entity_id
_entity_poly.type
_entity_poly.pdbx_seq_one_letter_code
_entity_poly.pdbx_strand_id
1 'polypeptide(L)'
;MNNDIINIYLLSSEWEMSHRKLFVKTLSRRIGKTVAVQYPVSLTLNLFYKFRERLLGLILGKYKAKNADDYITLFTPFMLFHKILWQKLKFFATIDSMLIGLQVNRFIKKHYSGKKINLWLYTPSDYYLIKKIKYSYLFYDYYDDSEYDYNGNIIQGNVELNKLLVPRCNLIVCVSKFTTDKMLLLNKNSIRTVNGFDPEIFSANKNRYKTEIDNLDKPIIGYTGVLRNWLDFDILKDILEKLDVYLVCVGFVN
;
A
#
# COMPACT_ATOMS: atom_id res chain seq x y z
N MET A 1 -23.99 7.20 -2.82
CA MET A 1 -22.72 7.45 -2.11
C MET A 1 -22.99 8.24 -0.86
N ASN A 2 -22.35 7.89 0.26
CA ASN A 2 -22.46 8.70 1.47
C ASN A 2 -21.57 9.94 1.32
N ASN A 3 -22.18 11.06 0.95
CA ASN A 3 -21.46 12.32 0.72
C ASN A 3 -20.89 12.92 2.01
N ASP A 4 -21.19 12.37 3.19
CA ASP A 4 -20.73 12.86 4.48
C ASP A 4 -19.42 12.23 4.96
N ILE A 5 -18.91 11.24 4.22
CA ILE A 5 -17.66 10.56 4.54
C ILE A 5 -16.62 10.84 3.45
N ILE A 6 -15.40 11.17 3.88
CA ILE A 6 -14.22 11.20 3.02
C ILE A 6 -13.18 10.23 3.58
N ASN A 7 -12.56 9.46 2.69
CA ASN A 7 -11.44 8.60 3.03
C ASN A 7 -10.13 9.36 2.76
N ILE A 8 -9.21 9.35 3.73
CA ILE A 8 -7.84 9.82 3.57
C ILE A 8 -6.97 8.57 3.58
N TYR A 9 -6.37 8.24 2.45
CA TYR A 9 -5.58 7.03 2.29
C TYR A 9 -4.11 7.38 2.21
N LEU A 10 -3.32 6.98 3.20
CA LEU A 10 -1.89 7.23 3.21
C LEU A 10 -1.16 6.15 2.41
N LEU A 11 -0.54 6.57 1.31
CA LEU A 11 0.22 5.72 0.40
C LEU A 11 1.67 6.17 0.40
N SER A 12 2.54 5.28 0.82
CA SER A 12 3.94 5.60 1.06
C SER A 12 4.87 5.33 -0.10
N SER A 13 4.37 4.69 -1.15
CA SER A 13 5.06 4.55 -2.42
C SER A 13 4.09 4.44 -3.61
N GLU A 14 4.60 4.67 -4.82
CA GLU A 14 3.88 4.38 -6.07
C GLU A 14 3.50 2.91 -6.19
N TRP A 15 4.35 2.03 -5.65
CA TRP A 15 4.12 0.59 -5.66
C TRP A 15 2.88 0.20 -4.86
N GLU A 16 2.66 0.80 -3.70
CA GLU A 16 1.46 0.57 -2.88
C GLU A 16 0.17 0.98 -3.61
N MET A 17 0.22 2.08 -4.35
CA MET A 17 -0.89 2.49 -5.20
C MET A 17 -1.17 1.44 -6.28
N SER A 18 -0.13 0.85 -6.90
CA SER A 18 -0.33 -0.17 -7.94
C SER A 18 -1.04 -1.42 -7.42
N HIS A 19 -0.60 -1.96 -6.27
CA HIS A 19 -1.18 -3.17 -5.67
C HIS A 19 -2.56 -2.95 -5.07
N ARG A 20 -2.82 -1.76 -4.50
CA ARG A 20 -4.09 -1.46 -3.82
C ARG A 20 -5.03 -0.61 -4.65
N LYS A 21 -4.72 -0.34 -5.92
CA LYS A 21 -5.53 0.51 -6.82
C LYS A 21 -7.01 0.10 -6.83
N LEU A 22 -7.27 -1.19 -7.02
CA LEU A 22 -8.64 -1.70 -7.10
C LEU A 22 -9.38 -1.62 -5.76
N PHE A 23 -8.67 -1.87 -4.66
CA PHE A 23 -9.20 -1.70 -3.31
C PHE A 23 -9.58 -0.25 -3.04
N VAL A 24 -8.65 0.69 -3.26
CA VAL A 24 -8.89 2.14 -3.10
C VAL A 24 -10.02 2.61 -4.00
N LYS A 25 -10.09 2.13 -5.25
CA LYS A 25 -11.19 2.48 -6.17
C LYS A 25 -12.53 1.96 -5.70
N THR A 26 -12.59 0.73 -5.19
CA THR A 26 -13.82 0.14 -4.66
C THR A 26 -14.26 0.84 -3.37
N LEU A 27 -13.32 1.12 -2.47
CA LEU A 27 -13.52 1.91 -1.26
C LEU A 27 -14.12 3.29 -1.61
N SER A 28 -13.51 3.97 -2.58
CA SER A 28 -13.95 5.30 -3.04
C SER A 28 -15.37 5.28 -3.61
N ARG A 29 -15.71 4.20 -4.32
CA ARG A 29 -17.02 4.03 -4.96
C ARG A 29 -18.14 3.66 -3.98
N ARG A 30 -17.82 2.90 -2.94
CA ARG A 30 -18.84 2.37 -2.01
C ARG A 30 -19.03 3.24 -0.78
N ILE A 31 -17.95 3.75 -0.20
CA ILE A 31 -18.00 4.43 1.10
C ILE A 31 -18.10 5.95 0.94
N GLY A 32 -17.26 6.53 0.09
CA GLY A 32 -17.18 7.98 -0.11
C GLY A 32 -15.90 8.34 -0.85
N LYS A 33 -15.78 9.58 -1.32
CA LYS A 33 -14.59 10.03 -2.07
C LYS A 33 -13.30 9.74 -1.29
N THR A 34 -12.20 9.53 -2.00
CA THR A 34 -10.90 9.27 -1.40
C THR A 34 -9.89 10.31 -1.80
N VAL A 35 -9.20 10.86 -0.81
CA VAL A 35 -7.95 11.59 -0.98
C VAL A 35 -6.82 10.62 -0.75
N ALA A 36 -6.15 10.21 -1.82
CA ALA A 36 -4.95 9.40 -1.74
C ALA A 36 -3.74 10.32 -1.53
N VAL A 37 -3.18 10.27 -0.32
CA VAL A 37 -2.01 11.04 0.08
C VAL A 37 -0.77 10.26 -0.34
N GLN A 38 -0.12 10.70 -1.41
CA GLN A 38 1.02 10.02 -1.98
C GLN A 38 2.30 10.76 -1.65
N TYR A 39 3.20 10.12 -0.91
CA TYR A 39 4.50 10.73 -0.60
C TYR A 39 5.38 10.80 -1.84
N PRO A 40 6.20 11.84 -1.95
CA PRO A 40 7.10 11.97 -3.10
C PRO A 40 8.27 10.98 -3.02
N VAL A 41 8.55 10.33 -4.16
CA VAL A 41 9.41 9.14 -4.29
C VAL A 41 10.91 9.41 -4.16
N SER A 42 11.37 10.67 -4.27
CA SER A 42 12.80 11.00 -4.17
C SER A 42 13.07 12.35 -3.51
N LEU A 43 14.03 12.36 -2.59
CA LEU A 43 14.54 13.55 -1.91
C LEU A 43 15.19 14.52 -2.92
N THR A 44 16.02 14.00 -3.82
CA THR A 44 16.78 14.79 -4.80
C THR A 44 15.85 15.40 -5.86
N LEU A 45 14.89 14.64 -6.38
CA LEU A 45 13.88 15.17 -7.31
C LEU A 45 12.98 16.23 -6.63
N ASN A 46 12.69 16.08 -5.33
CA ASN A 46 11.92 17.09 -4.59
C ASN A 46 12.69 18.37 -4.32
N LEU A 47 13.92 18.26 -3.84
CA LEU A 47 14.73 19.39 -3.42
C LEU A 47 15.30 20.19 -4.60
N PHE A 48 15.61 19.55 -5.72
CA PHE A 48 16.26 20.24 -6.85
C PHE A 48 15.30 20.62 -7.98
N TYR A 49 14.25 19.84 -8.28
CA TYR A 49 13.38 20.11 -9.43
C TYR A 49 12.07 20.84 -9.11
N LYS A 50 11.52 20.71 -7.89
CA LYS A 50 10.20 21.30 -7.54
C LYS A 50 10.14 21.97 -6.17
N PHE A 51 11.28 22.18 -5.51
CA PHE A 51 11.32 22.71 -4.15
C PHE A 51 10.68 24.09 -4.03
N ARG A 52 11.05 25.02 -4.91
CA ARG A 52 10.47 26.38 -4.92
C ARG A 52 8.96 26.35 -5.13
N GLU A 53 8.47 25.56 -6.09
CA GLU A 53 7.03 25.43 -6.36
C GLU A 53 6.27 24.84 -5.17
N ARG A 54 6.84 23.82 -4.51
CA ARG A 54 6.21 23.17 -3.36
C ARG A 54 6.27 24.01 -2.08
N LEU A 55 7.38 24.71 -1.86
CA LEU A 55 7.52 25.67 -0.77
C LEU A 55 6.53 26.83 -0.95
N LEU A 56 6.41 27.38 -2.16
CA LEU A 56 5.37 28.36 -2.48
C LEU A 56 3.97 27.78 -2.34
N GLY A 57 3.74 26.52 -2.74
CA GLY A 57 2.47 25.83 -2.53
C GLY A 57 2.11 25.68 -1.04
N LEU A 58 3.10 25.42 -0.19
CA LEU A 58 2.96 25.34 1.26
C LEU A 58 2.64 26.70 1.89
N ILE A 59 3.35 27.76 1.48
CA ILE A 59 3.14 29.13 1.96
C ILE A 59 1.78 29.68 1.47
N LEU A 60 1.45 29.48 0.19
CA LEU A 60 0.26 30.02 -0.45
C LEU A 60 -0.98 29.12 -0.30
N GLY A 61 -0.86 27.94 0.32
CA GLY A 61 -1.92 26.95 0.42
C GLY A 61 -2.44 26.44 -0.93
N LYS A 62 -1.62 26.57 -2.00
CA LYS A 62 -1.89 26.10 -3.36
C LYS A 62 -1.30 24.70 -3.52
N TYR A 63 -1.93 23.72 -2.87
CA TYR A 63 -1.60 22.32 -3.07
C TYR A 63 -2.14 21.87 -4.44
N LYS A 64 -1.26 21.43 -5.34
CA LYS A 64 -1.68 20.84 -6.63
C LYS A 64 -2.25 19.44 -6.37
N ALA A 65 -3.53 19.38 -6.01
CA ALA A 65 -4.27 18.13 -6.01
C ALA A 65 -4.65 17.76 -7.45
N LYS A 66 -4.49 16.49 -7.82
CA LYS A 66 -4.83 15.99 -9.15
C LYS A 66 -5.97 14.98 -9.03
N ASN A 67 -7.05 15.17 -9.78
CA ASN A 67 -8.07 14.13 -9.87
C ASN A 67 -7.51 12.96 -10.70
N ALA A 68 -7.46 11.78 -10.09
CA ALA A 68 -7.06 10.54 -10.78
C ALA A 68 -8.27 9.80 -11.35
N ASP A 69 -9.44 9.99 -10.74
CA ASP A 69 -10.74 9.44 -11.12
C ASP A 69 -11.84 10.34 -10.49
N ASP A 70 -13.10 10.13 -10.83
CA ASP A 70 -14.26 10.89 -10.31
C ASP A 70 -14.38 10.85 -8.77
N TYR A 71 -13.81 9.80 -8.18
CA TYR A 71 -13.89 9.51 -6.75
C TYR A 71 -12.53 9.53 -6.04
N ILE A 72 -11.42 9.77 -6.78
CA ILE A 72 -10.06 9.74 -6.22
C ILE A 72 -9.33 11.05 -6.55
N THR A 73 -8.95 11.76 -5.50
CA THR A 73 -8.05 12.92 -5.59
C THR A 73 -6.68 12.53 -5.06
N LEU A 74 -5.64 12.71 -5.87
CA LEU A 74 -4.25 12.56 -5.45
C LEU A 74 -3.78 13.86 -4.78
N PHE A 75 -3.17 13.70 -3.61
CA PHE A 75 -2.57 14.79 -2.85
C PHE A 75 -1.13 14.43 -2.49
N THR A 76 -0.17 15.21 -2.95
CA THR A 76 1.25 15.00 -2.63
C THR A 76 1.73 16.08 -1.66
N PRO A 77 1.95 15.75 -0.37
CA PRO A 77 2.43 16.72 0.58
C PRO A 77 3.89 17.07 0.31
N PHE A 78 4.28 18.27 0.73
CA PHE A 78 5.69 18.62 0.88
C PHE A 78 6.28 17.91 2.10
N MET A 79 7.49 17.37 1.94
CA MET A 79 8.27 16.69 2.98
C MET A 79 9.70 17.19 2.92
N LEU A 80 10.34 17.36 4.08
CA LEU A 80 11.73 17.75 4.20
C LEU A 80 12.67 16.55 4.06
N PHE A 81 12.30 15.42 4.68
CA PHE A 81 13.12 14.21 4.69
C PHE A 81 12.43 13.06 3.96
N HIS A 82 13.24 12.18 3.37
CA HIS A 82 12.73 10.98 2.73
C HIS A 82 12.33 9.94 3.77
N LYS A 83 11.36 9.09 3.45
CA LYS A 83 10.86 8.05 4.38
C LYS A 83 11.94 7.03 4.79
N ILE A 84 12.95 6.80 3.95
CA ILE A 84 14.15 5.99 4.32
C ILE A 84 14.85 6.59 5.56
N LEU A 85 14.91 7.91 5.67
CA LEU A 85 15.51 8.57 6.84
C LEU A 85 14.63 8.45 8.09
N TRP A 86 13.31 8.32 7.95
CA TRP A 86 12.40 8.09 9.07
C TRP A 86 12.71 6.77 9.79
N GLN A 87 13.10 5.74 9.03
CA GLN A 87 13.45 4.43 9.57
C GLN A 87 14.76 4.48 10.38
N LYS A 88 15.69 5.35 9.99
CA LYS A 88 16.97 5.52 10.69
C LYS A 88 16.84 6.44 11.91
N LEU A 89 16.08 7.52 11.79
CA LEU A 89 16.02 8.58 12.79
C LEU A 89 14.56 9.04 13.03
N LYS A 90 14.00 8.61 14.18
CA LYS A 90 12.63 8.94 14.62
C LYS A 90 12.35 10.45 14.69
N PHE A 91 13.40 11.27 14.90
CA PHE A 91 13.31 12.73 14.89
C PHE A 91 12.83 13.28 13.53
N PHE A 92 13.36 12.79 12.42
CA PHE A 92 12.96 13.23 11.08
C PHE A 92 11.51 12.84 10.76
N ALA A 93 11.09 11.64 11.17
CA ALA A 93 9.69 11.22 11.07
C ALA A 93 8.75 12.16 11.84
N THR A 94 9.20 12.67 12.99
CA THR A 94 8.42 13.60 13.81
C THR A 94 8.26 14.96 13.13
N ILE A 95 9.33 15.52 12.55
CA ILE A 95 9.27 16.80 11.83
C ILE A 95 8.34 16.69 10.62
N ASP A 96 8.57 15.70 9.75
CA ASP A 96 7.76 15.58 8.54
C ASP A 96 6.32 15.23 8.85
N SER A 97 6.04 14.40 9.87
CA SER A 97 4.66 14.10 10.25
C SER A 97 3.90 15.34 10.73
N MET A 98 4.58 16.29 11.39
CA MET A 98 3.98 17.59 11.71
C MET A 98 3.65 18.38 10.45
N LEU A 99 4.59 18.48 9.50
CA LEU A 99 4.38 19.21 8.25
C LEU A 99 3.28 18.59 7.39
N ILE A 100 3.29 17.27 7.22
CA ILE A 100 2.28 16.53 6.46
C ILE A 100 0.92 16.69 7.13
N GLY A 101 0.83 16.49 8.45
CA GLY A 101 -0.42 16.63 9.19
C GLY A 101 -1.03 18.03 9.05
N LEU A 102 -0.22 19.09 9.10
CA LEU A 102 -0.68 20.46 8.86
C LEU A 102 -1.24 20.63 7.44
N GLN A 103 -0.52 20.13 6.42
CA GLN A 103 -0.94 20.24 5.02
C GLN A 103 -2.23 19.47 4.74
N VAL A 104 -2.32 18.22 5.22
CA VAL A 104 -3.50 17.37 5.08
C VAL A 104 -4.69 17.98 5.80
N ASN A 105 -4.53 18.45 7.03
CA ASN A 105 -5.62 19.09 7.78
C ASN A 105 -6.10 20.39 7.12
N ARG A 106 -5.19 21.21 6.57
CA ARG A 106 -5.56 22.41 5.81
C ARG A 106 -6.33 22.05 4.54
N PHE A 107 -5.89 21.00 3.83
CA PHE A 107 -6.58 20.50 2.64
C PHE A 107 -7.99 19.98 2.99
N ILE A 108 -8.12 19.16 4.03
CA ILE A 108 -9.41 18.66 4.53
C ILE A 108 -10.32 19.83 4.93
N LYS A 109 -9.81 20.78 5.72
CA LYS A 109 -10.61 21.96 6.14
C LYS A 109 -11.10 22.78 4.94
N LYS A 110 -10.29 22.92 3.90
CA LYS A 110 -10.64 23.70 2.71
C LYS A 110 -11.67 23.02 1.81
N HIS A 111 -11.56 21.71 1.63
CA HIS A 111 -12.33 20.98 0.61
C HIS A 111 -13.44 20.08 1.17
N TYR A 112 -13.33 19.70 2.45
CA TYR A 112 -14.16 18.67 3.09
C TYR A 112 -14.57 19.08 4.51
N SER A 113 -14.75 20.38 4.77
CA SER A 113 -15.20 20.88 6.07
C SER A 113 -16.51 20.23 6.51
N GLY A 114 -16.59 19.84 7.79
CA GLY A 114 -17.79 19.21 8.38
C GLY A 114 -17.99 17.73 8.01
N LYS A 115 -17.13 17.15 7.17
CA LYS A 115 -17.22 15.72 6.78
C LYS A 115 -16.58 14.81 7.83
N LYS A 116 -17.12 13.60 7.97
CA LYS A 116 -16.49 12.52 8.73
C LYS A 116 -15.29 12.00 7.96
N ILE A 117 -14.17 11.82 8.65
CA ILE A 117 -12.90 11.49 8.02
C ILE A 117 -12.52 10.06 8.41
N ASN A 118 -12.37 9.18 7.42
CA ASN A 118 -11.81 7.85 7.60
C ASN A 118 -10.33 7.90 7.23
N LEU A 119 -9.43 7.73 8.19
CA LEU A 119 -7.99 7.66 7.93
C LEU A 119 -7.57 6.21 7.71
N TRP A 120 -7.07 5.90 6.52
CA TRP A 120 -6.56 4.59 6.14
C TRP A 120 -5.04 4.62 6.12
N LEU A 121 -4.43 3.68 6.82
CA LEU A 121 -2.99 3.46 6.83
C LEU A 121 -2.65 2.20 6.05
N TYR A 122 -1.49 2.21 5.38
CA TYR A 122 -0.93 1.02 4.73
C TYR A 122 0.31 0.49 5.44
N THR A 123 1.08 1.36 6.13
CA THR A 123 2.33 0.95 6.80
C THR A 123 2.36 1.30 8.29
N PRO A 124 3.07 0.53 9.13
CA PRO A 124 3.22 0.84 10.56
C PRO A 124 3.85 2.23 10.80
N SER A 125 4.78 2.63 9.91
CA SER A 125 5.46 3.93 9.99
C SER A 125 4.54 5.14 9.85
N ASP A 126 3.32 4.98 9.32
CA ASP A 126 2.34 6.07 9.29
C ASP A 126 1.73 6.34 10.68
N TYR A 127 2.06 5.54 11.70
CA TYR A 127 1.70 5.80 13.11
C TYR A 127 2.06 7.23 13.56
N TYR A 128 3.17 7.81 13.08
CA TYR A 128 3.54 9.18 13.45
C TYR A 128 2.53 10.23 12.96
N LEU A 129 1.76 9.92 11.91
CA LEU A 129 0.78 10.82 11.32
C LEU A 129 -0.58 10.79 12.01
N ILE A 130 -0.93 9.70 12.70
CA ILE A 130 -2.26 9.60 13.34
C ILE A 130 -2.44 10.68 14.41
N LYS A 131 -1.36 11.10 15.09
CA LYS A 131 -1.44 12.19 16.08
C LYS A 131 -1.55 13.57 15.45
N LYS A 132 -1.33 13.69 14.14
CA LYS A 132 -1.19 14.96 13.43
C LYS A 132 -2.34 15.21 12.46
N ILE A 133 -2.97 14.17 11.92
CA ILE A 133 -4.13 14.26 11.04
C ILE A 133 -5.41 14.13 11.86
N LYS A 134 -6.38 15.02 11.64
CA LYS A 134 -7.70 14.93 12.26
C LYS A 134 -8.54 13.87 11.56
N TYR A 135 -9.04 12.89 12.31
CA TYR A 135 -9.90 11.83 11.77
C TYR A 135 -11.05 11.46 12.71
N SER A 136 -12.07 10.82 12.15
CA SER A 136 -13.20 10.24 12.88
C SER A 136 -13.00 8.76 13.16
N TYR A 137 -12.48 8.02 12.17
CA TYR A 137 -12.17 6.59 12.29
C TYR A 137 -10.78 6.30 11.71
N LEU A 138 -10.08 5.35 12.31
CA LEU A 138 -8.76 4.87 11.91
C LEU A 138 -8.87 3.42 11.40
N PHE A 139 -8.43 3.20 10.18
CA PHE A 139 -8.40 1.92 9.51
C PHE A 139 -6.97 1.55 9.16
N TYR A 140 -6.64 0.26 9.28
CA TYR A 140 -5.34 -0.25 8.88
C TYR A 140 -5.52 -1.34 7.83
N ASP A 141 -5.03 -1.07 6.62
CA ASP A 141 -4.95 -2.03 5.53
C ASP A 141 -3.66 -2.85 5.68
N TYR A 142 -3.73 -3.91 6.49
CA TYR A 142 -2.59 -4.79 6.78
C TYR A 142 -2.51 -5.88 5.70
N TYR A 143 -2.11 -5.44 4.50
CA TYR A 143 -2.06 -6.27 3.29
C TYR A 143 -1.02 -7.38 3.37
N ASP A 144 0.16 -7.05 3.91
CA ASP A 144 1.31 -7.93 4.03
C ASP A 144 1.93 -7.80 5.41
N ASP A 145 2.70 -8.81 5.84
CA ASP A 145 3.37 -8.77 7.13
C ASP A 145 4.59 -7.84 7.08
N SER A 146 4.31 -6.55 7.26
CA SER A 146 5.32 -5.49 7.33
C SER A 146 6.33 -5.65 8.47
N GLU A 147 6.18 -6.61 9.38
CA GLU A 147 7.19 -6.89 10.40
C GLU A 147 8.36 -7.73 9.87
N TYR A 148 8.28 -8.24 8.64
CA TYR A 148 9.35 -8.99 8.00
C TYR A 148 9.85 -8.28 6.74
N ASP A 149 11.15 -8.39 6.48
CA ASP A 149 11.73 -8.02 5.18
C ASP A 149 11.59 -9.16 4.16
N TYR A 150 12.05 -8.93 2.93
CA TYR A 150 11.96 -9.92 1.85
C TYR A 150 12.84 -11.17 2.08
N ASN A 151 13.77 -11.13 3.04
CA ASN A 151 14.59 -12.27 3.46
C ASN A 151 13.98 -12.99 4.68
N GLY A 152 12.83 -12.54 5.19
CA GLY A 152 12.21 -13.10 6.39
C GLY A 152 12.84 -12.61 7.70
N ASN A 153 13.67 -11.57 7.68
CA ASN A 153 14.20 -10.98 8.92
C ASN A 153 13.18 -10.05 9.56
N ILE A 154 13.13 -10.05 10.90
CA ILE A 154 12.24 -9.17 11.65
C ILE A 154 12.72 -7.72 11.58
N ILE A 155 11.82 -6.82 11.18
CA ILE A 155 11.98 -5.37 11.22
C ILE A 155 11.46 -4.88 12.56
N GLN A 156 12.32 -4.85 13.58
CA GLN A 156 11.97 -4.51 14.95
C GLN A 156 11.21 -3.18 15.09
N GLY A 157 11.56 -2.17 14.28
CA GLY A 157 10.85 -0.89 14.28
C GLY A 157 9.38 -1.02 13.87
N ASN A 158 9.05 -1.90 12.92
CA ASN A 158 7.67 -2.15 12.50
C ASN A 158 6.90 -2.93 13.57
N VAL A 159 7.53 -3.87 14.26
CA VAL A 159 6.95 -4.58 15.42
C VAL A 159 6.58 -3.59 16.52
N GLU A 160 7.50 -2.69 16.90
CA GLU A 160 7.24 -1.64 17.90
C GLU A 160 6.09 -0.74 17.50
N LEU A 161 6.06 -0.31 16.23
CA LEU A 161 5.02 0.56 15.72
C LEU A 161 3.66 -0.15 15.64
N ASN A 162 3.60 -1.42 15.24
CA ASN A 162 2.36 -2.19 15.24
C ASN A 162 1.79 -2.38 16.64
N LYS A 163 2.63 -2.67 17.65
CA LYS A 163 2.21 -2.73 19.07
C LYS A 163 1.51 -1.44 19.52
N LEU A 164 1.89 -0.29 18.94
CA LEU A 164 1.25 0.99 19.21
C LEU A 164 0.04 1.22 18.30
N LEU A 165 0.14 0.93 17.00
CA LEU A 165 -0.88 1.28 16.02
C LEU A 165 -2.12 0.38 16.10
N VAL A 166 -1.90 -0.92 16.17
CA VAL A 166 -2.95 -1.94 16.03
C VAL A 166 -4.06 -1.77 17.08
N PRO A 167 -3.78 -1.59 18.39
CA PRO A 167 -4.84 -1.41 19.39
C PRO A 167 -5.67 -0.12 19.22
N ARG A 168 -5.18 0.85 18.43
CA ARG A 168 -5.85 2.15 18.21
C ARG A 168 -6.78 2.14 16.99
N CYS A 169 -6.67 1.13 16.14
CA CYS A 169 -7.45 1.05 14.91
C CYS A 169 -8.91 0.67 15.23
N ASN A 170 -9.86 1.29 14.55
CA ASN A 170 -11.26 0.91 14.64
C ASN A 170 -11.53 -0.42 13.93
N LEU A 171 -10.81 -0.69 12.84
CA LEU A 171 -10.88 -1.90 12.05
C LEU A 171 -9.53 -2.14 11.36
N ILE A 172 -9.14 -3.41 11.28
CA ILE A 172 -7.94 -3.84 10.56
C ILE A 172 -8.37 -4.83 9.49
N VAL A 173 -7.93 -4.59 8.27
CA VAL A 173 -8.24 -5.44 7.12
C VAL A 173 -6.98 -6.24 6.77
N CYS A 174 -7.07 -7.56 6.94
CA CYS A 174 -5.99 -8.50 6.68
C CYS A 174 -6.32 -9.38 5.47
N VAL A 175 -5.30 -9.87 4.75
CA VAL A 175 -5.52 -10.70 3.55
C VAL A 175 -5.50 -12.20 3.85
N SER A 176 -4.63 -12.63 4.77
CA SER A 176 -4.40 -14.04 5.08
C SER A 176 -4.95 -14.42 6.45
N LYS A 177 -5.20 -15.72 6.67
CA LYS A 177 -5.56 -16.23 8.01
C LYS A 177 -4.44 -15.93 9.01
N PHE A 178 -3.19 -16.18 8.64
CA PHE A 178 -2.02 -15.90 9.48
C PHE A 178 -1.98 -14.45 9.97
N THR A 179 -2.07 -13.48 9.07
CA THR A 179 -2.07 -12.05 9.43
C THR A 179 -3.30 -11.65 10.24
N THR A 180 -4.47 -12.24 9.96
CA THR A 180 -5.69 -11.99 10.73
C THR A 180 -5.57 -12.51 12.16
N ASP A 181 -5.13 -13.76 12.35
CA ASP A 181 -4.96 -14.37 13.67
C ASP A 181 -3.95 -13.56 14.49
N LYS A 182 -2.83 -13.15 13.88
CA LYS A 182 -1.82 -12.27 14.49
C LYS A 182 -2.41 -10.93 14.95
N MET A 183 -3.19 -10.26 14.10
CA MET A 183 -3.80 -8.96 14.44
C MET A 183 -4.91 -9.08 15.48
N LEU A 184 -5.67 -10.19 15.50
CA LEU A 184 -6.73 -10.45 16.49
C LEU A 184 -6.21 -10.51 17.93
N LEU A 185 -4.93 -10.89 18.13
CA LEU A 185 -4.28 -10.85 19.45
C LEU A 185 -4.19 -9.44 20.04
N LEU A 186 -4.18 -8.42 19.17
CA LEU A 186 -3.97 -7.02 19.55
C LEU A 186 -5.20 -6.15 19.28
N ASN A 187 -6.08 -6.54 18.36
CA ASN A 187 -7.30 -5.83 18.00
C ASN A 187 -8.43 -6.80 17.61
N LYS A 188 -9.49 -6.84 18.42
CA LYS A 188 -10.66 -7.72 18.22
C LYS A 188 -11.49 -7.40 16.98
N ASN A 189 -11.35 -6.20 16.41
CA ASN A 189 -12.05 -5.77 15.20
C ASN A 189 -11.20 -6.03 13.94
N SER A 190 -10.29 -7.00 13.97
CA SER A 190 -9.52 -7.40 12.78
C SER A 190 -10.35 -8.37 11.94
N ILE A 191 -10.43 -8.14 10.63
CA ILE A 191 -11.18 -8.97 9.69
C ILE A 191 -10.28 -9.47 8.57
N ARG A 192 -10.66 -10.62 8.00
CA ARG A 192 -10.00 -11.18 6.81
C ARG A 192 -10.79 -10.83 5.55
N THR A 193 -10.12 -10.23 4.56
CA THR A 193 -10.62 -10.07 3.20
C THR A 193 -9.61 -10.64 2.23
N VAL A 194 -9.94 -11.76 1.58
CA VAL A 194 -9.03 -12.36 0.58
C VAL A 194 -8.88 -11.45 -0.64
N ASN A 195 -7.73 -11.55 -1.31
CA ASN A 195 -7.53 -10.86 -2.57
C ASN A 195 -8.61 -11.28 -3.58
N GLY A 196 -9.21 -10.28 -4.22
CA GLY A 196 -10.11 -10.53 -5.36
C GLY A 196 -9.31 -10.86 -6.61
N PHE A 197 -9.93 -11.63 -7.50
CA PHE A 197 -9.44 -11.85 -8.86
C PHE A 197 -10.57 -11.54 -9.85
N ASP A 198 -10.20 -11.26 -11.10
CA ASP A 198 -11.18 -11.07 -12.17
C ASP A 198 -11.51 -12.44 -12.79
N PRO A 199 -12.72 -12.99 -12.57
CA PRO A 199 -13.06 -14.30 -13.09
C PRO A 199 -13.07 -14.37 -14.61
N GLU A 200 -13.24 -13.23 -15.32
CA GLU A 200 -13.22 -13.21 -16.78
C GLU A 200 -11.82 -13.46 -17.33
N ILE A 201 -10.78 -12.93 -16.66
CA ILE A 201 -9.36 -13.17 -17.02
C ILE A 201 -9.00 -14.66 -16.87
N PHE A 202 -9.53 -15.33 -15.86
CA PHE A 202 -9.25 -16.74 -15.58
C PHE A 202 -10.23 -17.72 -16.27
N SER A 203 -11.20 -17.21 -17.03
CA SER A 203 -12.09 -18.06 -17.82
C SER A 203 -11.35 -18.62 -19.04
N ALA A 204 -10.99 -19.91 -18.97
CA ALA A 204 -10.04 -20.60 -19.86
C ALA A 204 -10.32 -20.54 -21.37
N ASN A 205 -11.52 -20.10 -21.78
CA ASN A 205 -11.99 -20.21 -23.16
C ASN A 205 -12.02 -18.89 -23.93
N LYS A 206 -11.84 -17.72 -23.29
CA LYS A 206 -12.01 -16.43 -24.00
C LYS A 206 -10.76 -15.93 -24.72
N ASN A 207 -9.54 -16.33 -24.31
CA ASN A 207 -8.30 -15.73 -24.78
C ASN A 207 -7.11 -16.72 -24.87
N ARG A 208 -7.34 -18.01 -25.14
CA ARG A 208 -6.23 -18.96 -25.33
C ARG A 208 -5.61 -18.74 -26.71
N TYR A 209 -4.50 -18.00 -26.75
CA TYR A 209 -3.64 -17.93 -27.93
C TYR A 209 -2.78 -19.20 -28.00
N LYS A 210 -2.52 -19.68 -29.22
CA LYS A 210 -1.50 -20.71 -29.42
C LYS A 210 -0.13 -20.12 -29.08
N THR A 211 0.60 -20.76 -28.19
CA THR A 211 1.92 -20.35 -27.70
C THR A 211 2.94 -21.47 -27.94
N GLU A 212 4.22 -21.16 -27.77
CA GLU A 212 5.30 -22.16 -27.85
C GLU A 212 5.12 -23.31 -26.86
N ILE A 213 4.44 -23.03 -25.73
CA ILE A 213 4.09 -23.98 -24.69
C ILE A 213 3.16 -25.09 -25.22
N ASP A 214 2.33 -24.81 -26.23
CA ASP A 214 1.40 -25.80 -26.80
C ASP A 214 2.11 -26.89 -27.62
N ASN A 215 3.38 -26.70 -27.98
CA ASN A 215 4.17 -27.70 -28.70
C ASN A 215 4.95 -28.65 -27.77
N LEU A 216 4.86 -28.46 -26.45
CA LEU A 216 5.52 -29.31 -25.47
C LEU A 216 4.77 -30.64 -25.35
N ASP A 217 5.51 -31.75 -25.38
CA ASP A 217 4.98 -33.12 -25.41
C ASP A 217 4.91 -33.80 -24.02
N LYS A 218 5.35 -33.10 -22.96
CA LYS A 218 5.34 -33.57 -21.57
C LYS A 218 4.45 -32.70 -20.69
N PRO A 219 3.97 -33.22 -19.54
CA PRO A 219 3.25 -32.40 -18.58
C PRO A 219 4.09 -31.20 -18.13
N ILE A 220 3.41 -30.10 -17.79
CA ILE A 220 4.05 -28.83 -17.45
C ILE A 220 3.78 -28.48 -16.00
N ILE A 221 4.85 -28.20 -15.27
CA ILE A 221 4.80 -27.50 -13.99
C ILE A 221 4.98 -26.01 -14.30
N GLY A 222 3.93 -25.22 -14.04
CA GLY A 222 3.95 -23.78 -14.27
C GLY A 222 4.30 -23.00 -13.01
N TYR A 223 5.22 -22.05 -13.13
CA TYR A 223 5.46 -21.01 -12.13
C TYR A 223 5.11 -19.64 -12.71
N THR A 224 4.34 -18.82 -11.98
CA THR A 224 4.06 -17.44 -12.38
C THR A 224 4.47 -16.50 -11.25
N GLY A 225 5.41 -15.59 -11.50
CA GLY A 225 5.91 -14.69 -10.47
C GLY A 225 7.30 -14.13 -10.77
N VAL A 226 7.82 -13.32 -9.85
CA VAL A 226 9.18 -12.78 -9.98
C VAL A 226 10.19 -13.86 -9.58
N LEU A 227 11.05 -14.22 -10.52
CA LEU A 227 12.16 -15.15 -10.31
C LEU A 227 13.26 -14.44 -9.52
N ARG A 228 13.34 -14.73 -8.22
CA ARG A 228 14.34 -14.20 -7.27
C ARG A 228 14.84 -15.31 -6.36
N ASN A 229 15.81 -14.97 -5.51
CA ASN A 229 16.38 -15.83 -4.47
C ASN A 229 15.35 -16.40 -3.46
N TRP A 230 14.14 -15.86 -3.37
CA TRP A 230 13.07 -16.45 -2.55
C TRP A 230 12.36 -17.65 -3.20
N LEU A 231 12.64 -17.93 -4.47
CA LEU A 231 12.12 -19.10 -5.16
C LEU A 231 13.08 -20.26 -4.90
N ASP A 232 12.55 -21.34 -4.36
CA ASP A 232 13.36 -22.51 -3.99
C ASP A 232 13.71 -23.33 -5.25
N PHE A 233 14.80 -22.91 -5.91
CA PHE A 233 15.30 -23.60 -7.11
C PHE A 233 15.81 -25.00 -6.82
N ASP A 234 16.21 -25.29 -5.58
CA ASP A 234 16.67 -26.62 -5.19
C ASP A 234 15.49 -27.59 -5.16
N ILE A 235 14.35 -27.19 -4.60
CA ILE A 235 13.11 -27.98 -4.68
C ILE A 235 12.67 -28.17 -6.14
N LEU A 236 12.72 -27.12 -6.95
CA LEU A 236 12.34 -27.24 -8.37
C LEU A 236 13.25 -28.20 -9.13
N LYS A 237 14.56 -28.18 -8.86
CA LYS A 237 15.52 -29.12 -9.41
C LYS A 237 15.22 -30.56 -8.96
N ASP A 238 14.97 -30.77 -7.68
CA ASP A 238 14.61 -32.08 -7.13
C ASP A 238 13.33 -32.66 -7.76
N ILE A 239 12.37 -31.80 -8.08
CA ILE A 239 11.14 -32.19 -8.79
C ILE A 239 11.45 -32.62 -10.22
N LEU A 240 12.27 -31.83 -10.93
CA LEU A 240 12.65 -32.10 -12.32
C LEU A 240 13.52 -33.35 -12.48
N GLU A 241 14.30 -33.71 -11.46
CA GLU A 241 15.08 -34.96 -11.45
C GLU A 241 14.20 -36.20 -11.23
N LYS A 242 13.02 -36.04 -10.62
CA LYS A 242 12.10 -37.14 -10.27
C LYS A 242 10.95 -37.33 -11.23
N LEU A 243 10.58 -36.29 -11.98
CA LEU A 243 9.40 -36.27 -12.85
C LEU A 243 9.81 -35.96 -14.29
N ASP A 244 9.23 -36.69 -15.25
CA ASP A 244 9.39 -36.39 -16.67
C ASP A 244 8.43 -35.26 -17.10
N VAL A 245 8.80 -34.03 -16.77
CA VAL A 245 7.96 -32.83 -16.95
C VAL A 245 8.78 -31.63 -17.43
N TYR A 246 8.11 -30.64 -18.03
CA TYR A 246 8.69 -29.32 -18.27
C TYR A 246 8.42 -28.39 -17.09
N LEU A 247 9.41 -27.60 -16.67
CA LEU A 247 9.18 -26.42 -15.83
C LEU A 247 9.08 -25.19 -16.72
N VAL A 248 7.95 -24.49 -16.68
CA VAL A 248 7.74 -23.24 -17.40
C VAL A 248 7.55 -22.11 -16.41
N CYS A 249 8.49 -21.17 -16.42
CA CYS A 249 8.47 -19.99 -15.55
C CYS A 249 8.05 -18.75 -16.34
N VAL A 250 6.97 -18.10 -15.89
CA VAL A 250 6.43 -16.87 -16.48
C VAL A 250 6.61 -15.72 -15.50
N GLY A 251 7.48 -14.78 -15.82
CA GLY A 251 7.63 -13.55 -15.05
C GLY A 251 8.96 -12.86 -15.27
N PHE A 252 9.27 -11.91 -14.39
CA PHE A 252 10.50 -11.11 -14.48
C PHE A 252 11.65 -11.80 -13.73
N VAL A 253 12.83 -11.82 -14.36
CA VAL A 253 14.09 -12.18 -13.70
C VAL A 253 14.67 -10.92 -13.09
N ASN A 254 15.00 -10.97 -11.80
CA ASN A 254 15.54 -9.81 -11.09
C ASN A 254 16.62 -10.19 -10.09
#